data_AF-A0A9E3J053-F1
#
_entry.id   AF-A0A9E3J053-F1
#
_cell.length_a   1.000
_cell.length_b   1.000
_cell.length_c   1.000
_cell.angle_alpha   90.00
_cell.angle_beta   90.00
_cell.angle_gamma   90.00
#
_symmetry.space_group_name_H-M   'P 1'
#
loop_
_entity.id
_entity.type
_entity.pdbx_description
1 polymer ?
#
loop_
_entity_poly.entity_id
_entity_poly.type
_entity_poly.pdbx_seq_one_letter_code
_entity_poly.pdbx_strand_id
1 'polypeptide(L)'
;MKLVSAAALAGALALSLSTAAHAAFPTFYTDAGLFNMQGSLDQSTSFGGYSSGLTLLGNSKTFGDLTLQGYPLAVVGPDFPWHPIDKLITNGDPSTLTKGIINKAGYNMLAFNMANLDGYGDQVFVQLLTNVTTYAYGLYPGPAAENLSFYGFVVPQGEYFLGFQMNRTNIDGNFQETPDDQRFGLTDIELGATPPKLCDTRVCEGGGVPEPSTWALTILGFGAAGAALRRRRAQAVC
;
A
#
# COMPACT_ATOMS: atom_id res chain seq x y z
N MET A 1 -11.72 26.70 -71.45
CA MET A 1 -11.75 27.45 -70.18
C MET A 1 -12.06 26.43 -69.08
N LYS A 2 -11.04 25.94 -68.38
CA LYS A 2 -11.12 24.82 -67.41
C LYS A 2 -11.40 25.39 -66.01
N LEU A 3 -12.47 24.95 -65.36
CA LEU A 3 -12.71 25.17 -63.94
C LEU A 3 -12.32 23.88 -63.20
N VAL A 4 -11.30 24.00 -62.34
CA VAL A 4 -10.74 22.93 -61.54
C VAL A 4 -11.52 22.84 -60.23
N SER A 5 -12.07 21.67 -59.93
CA SER A 5 -12.72 21.34 -58.66
C SER A 5 -11.68 21.27 -57.54
N ALA A 6 -11.87 22.05 -56.48
CA ALA A 6 -11.10 21.96 -55.24
C ALA A 6 -11.63 20.79 -54.39
N ALA A 7 -10.84 19.74 -54.24
CA ALA A 7 -11.11 18.64 -53.31
C ALA A 7 -10.53 18.98 -51.93
N ALA A 8 -11.40 18.88 -50.92
CA ALA A 8 -11.10 19.13 -49.51
C ALA A 8 -10.07 18.13 -48.96
N LEU A 9 -9.06 18.65 -48.24
CA LEU A 9 -8.13 17.87 -47.44
C LEU A 9 -8.43 18.14 -45.95
N ALA A 10 -9.29 17.33 -45.35
CA ALA A 10 -9.48 17.31 -43.90
C ALA A 10 -8.46 16.35 -43.29
N GLY A 11 -7.36 16.89 -42.77
CA GLY A 11 -6.39 16.15 -41.98
C GLY A 11 -6.91 15.92 -40.56
N ALA A 12 -7.19 14.67 -40.19
CA ALA A 12 -7.53 14.31 -38.83
C ALA A 12 -6.25 14.27 -37.97
N LEU A 13 -6.06 15.29 -37.13
CA LEU A 13 -5.10 15.23 -36.02
C LEU A 13 -5.69 14.32 -34.95
N ALA A 14 -5.14 13.11 -34.80
CA ALA A 14 -5.41 12.28 -33.64
C ALA A 14 -4.64 12.85 -32.44
N LEU A 15 -5.32 13.66 -31.61
CA LEU A 15 -4.85 14.04 -30.29
C LEU A 15 -4.82 12.78 -29.43
N SER A 16 -3.63 12.25 -29.17
CA SER A 16 -3.42 11.21 -28.16
C SER A 16 -3.68 11.83 -26.79
N LEU A 17 -4.89 11.63 -26.26
CA LEU A 17 -5.21 11.90 -24.86
C LEU A 17 -4.42 10.91 -24.01
N SER A 18 -3.26 11.33 -23.52
CA SER A 18 -2.62 10.65 -22.39
C SER A 18 -3.52 10.88 -21.18
N THR A 19 -4.35 9.89 -20.84
CA THR A 19 -5.03 9.87 -19.56
C THR A 19 -3.93 9.74 -18.50
N ALA A 20 -3.64 10.80 -17.77
CA ALA A 20 -2.89 10.68 -16.53
C ALA A 20 -3.63 9.66 -15.67
N ALA A 21 -3.00 8.51 -15.41
CA ALA A 21 -3.53 7.54 -14.47
C ALA A 21 -3.70 8.28 -13.14
N HIS A 22 -4.93 8.40 -12.65
CA HIS A 22 -5.16 8.88 -11.29
C HIS A 22 -4.32 8.00 -10.35
N ALA A 23 -3.57 8.62 -9.44
CA ALA A 23 -2.92 7.90 -8.36
C ALA A 23 -4.02 7.11 -7.63
N ALA A 24 -4.00 5.79 -7.78
CA ALA A 24 -4.95 4.94 -7.09
C ALA A 24 -4.65 5.01 -5.59
N PHE A 25 -5.69 5.08 -4.77
CA PHE A 25 -5.54 5.01 -3.32
C PHE A 25 -5.30 3.55 -2.90
N PRO A 26 -4.63 3.30 -1.76
CA PRO A 26 -4.54 1.97 -1.20
C PRO A 26 -5.94 1.43 -0.91
N THR A 27 -6.14 0.16 -1.22
CA THR A 27 -7.36 -0.56 -0.85
C THR A 27 -7.25 -0.93 0.62
N PHE A 28 -8.26 -0.55 1.41
CA PHE A 28 -8.31 -0.74 2.85
C PHE A 28 -9.25 -1.90 3.21
N TYR A 29 -8.81 -2.74 4.15
CA TYR A 29 -9.50 -3.94 4.59
C TYR A 29 -9.64 -3.93 6.12
N THR A 30 -10.82 -4.29 6.60
CA THR A 30 -11.11 -4.56 8.02
C THR A 30 -11.40 -6.04 8.29
N ASP A 31 -11.37 -6.86 7.24
CA ASP A 31 -11.54 -8.32 7.31
C ASP A 31 -10.26 -9.00 6.84
N ALA A 32 -9.67 -9.80 7.71
CA ALA A 32 -8.41 -10.49 7.45
C ALA A 32 -8.53 -11.53 6.33
N GLY A 33 -9.68 -12.19 6.18
CA GLY A 33 -9.93 -13.15 5.11
C GLY A 33 -9.92 -12.49 3.74
N LEU A 34 -10.61 -11.35 3.60
CA LEU A 34 -10.61 -10.55 2.36
C LEU A 34 -9.23 -10.02 2.00
N PHE A 35 -8.45 -9.60 3.01
CA PHE A 35 -7.07 -9.16 2.83
C PHE A 35 -6.17 -10.31 2.37
N ASN A 36 -6.25 -11.47 3.02
CA ASN A 36 -5.44 -12.65 2.70
C ASN A 36 -5.74 -13.23 1.32
N MET A 37 -6.92 -12.96 0.76
CA MET A 37 -7.22 -13.33 -0.64
C MET A 37 -6.52 -12.45 -1.67
N GLN A 38 -5.96 -11.30 -1.30
CA GLN A 38 -5.28 -10.41 -2.25
C GLN A 38 -3.89 -10.91 -2.65
N GLY A 39 -3.24 -11.72 -1.81
CA GLY A 39 -1.90 -12.20 -2.08
C GLY A 39 -1.30 -13.08 -1.00
N SER A 40 0.02 -13.25 -1.05
CA SER A 40 0.76 -14.06 -0.08
C SER A 40 1.35 -13.20 1.02
N LEU A 41 1.20 -13.66 2.26
CA LEU A 41 1.91 -13.10 3.41
C LEU A 41 3.29 -13.75 3.49
N ASP A 42 4.34 -12.94 3.39
CA ASP A 42 5.73 -13.42 3.41
C ASP A 42 6.35 -13.30 4.81
N GLN A 43 5.88 -12.36 5.61
CA GLN A 43 6.30 -12.18 7.00
C GLN A 43 5.09 -11.88 7.88
N SER A 44 5.04 -12.53 9.04
CA SER A 44 4.14 -12.16 10.14
C SER A 44 4.96 -11.97 11.42
N THR A 45 4.75 -10.83 12.08
CA THR A 45 5.47 -10.44 13.29
C THR A 45 4.51 -10.44 14.48
N SER A 46 4.51 -11.54 15.22
CA SER A 46 3.79 -11.65 16.49
C SER A 46 4.74 -11.58 17.69
N PHE A 47 4.18 -11.37 18.88
CA PHE A 47 4.95 -11.20 20.11
C PHE A 47 4.79 -12.37 21.08
N GLY A 48 4.30 -13.52 20.58
CA GLY A 48 4.06 -14.75 21.34
C GLY A 48 5.27 -15.27 22.14
N GLY A 49 6.49 -14.97 21.71
CA GLY A 49 7.73 -15.39 22.37
C GLY A 49 8.14 -14.59 23.61
N TYR A 50 7.48 -13.48 23.94
CA TYR A 50 7.82 -12.62 25.07
C TYR A 50 7.13 -13.05 26.38
N SER A 51 7.47 -12.40 27.50
CA SER A 51 6.82 -12.64 28.80
C SER A 51 5.32 -12.37 28.74
N SER A 52 4.55 -13.01 29.62
CA SER A 52 3.14 -12.67 29.86
C SER A 52 2.95 -11.37 30.64
N GLY A 53 4.01 -10.85 31.28
CA GLY A 53 4.03 -9.53 31.90
C GLY A 53 4.56 -8.43 30.95
N LEU A 54 5.38 -7.52 31.48
CA LEU A 54 6.03 -6.46 30.71
C LEU A 54 7.44 -6.90 30.24
N THR A 55 7.76 -6.70 28.97
CA THR A 55 9.12 -6.84 28.45
C THR A 55 9.58 -5.55 27.77
N LEU A 56 10.66 -4.93 28.26
CA LEU A 56 11.24 -3.73 27.65
C LEU A 56 12.20 -4.11 26.50
N LEU A 57 12.08 -3.44 25.36
CA LEU A 57 12.88 -3.70 24.15
C LEU A 57 13.86 -2.59 23.80
N GLY A 58 13.82 -1.45 24.50
CA GLY A 58 14.62 -0.26 24.19
C GLY A 58 14.01 0.57 23.05
N ASN A 59 14.77 1.45 22.41
CA ASN A 59 14.21 2.43 21.47
C ASN A 59 13.93 1.87 20.07
N SER A 60 14.48 0.70 19.75
CA SER A 60 14.25 0.04 18.47
C SER A 60 14.47 -1.46 18.56
N LYS A 61 13.70 -2.21 17.78
CA LYS A 61 13.82 -3.67 17.66
C LYS A 61 13.50 -4.11 16.24
N THR A 62 14.35 -4.97 15.68
CA THR A 62 14.16 -5.56 14.35
C THR A 62 13.58 -6.98 14.45
N PHE A 63 12.61 -7.25 13.58
CA PHE A 63 11.88 -8.50 13.39
C PHE A 63 11.87 -8.80 11.89
N GLY A 64 12.80 -9.64 11.42
CA GLY A 64 12.96 -9.89 9.99
C GLY A 64 13.19 -8.58 9.21
N ASP A 65 12.31 -8.31 8.24
CA ASP A 65 12.37 -7.12 7.40
C ASP A 65 11.73 -5.88 8.04
N LEU A 66 11.09 -6.01 9.22
CA LEU A 66 10.46 -4.90 9.94
C LEU A 66 11.34 -4.43 11.10
N THR A 67 11.62 -3.14 11.19
CA THR A 67 12.24 -2.51 12.35
C THR A 67 11.26 -1.55 13.01
N LEU A 68 10.87 -1.87 14.23
CA LEU A 68 10.04 -1.00 15.05
C LEU A 68 10.92 -0.01 15.81
N GLN A 69 10.41 1.20 16.00
CA GLN A 69 11.02 2.29 16.76
C GLN A 69 9.98 2.88 17.73
N GLY A 70 10.44 3.25 18.92
CA GLY A 70 9.65 3.86 19.99
C GLY A 70 10.56 4.41 21.10
N TYR A 71 9.99 4.82 22.23
CA TYR A 71 10.72 5.45 23.31
C TYR A 71 10.15 5.13 24.71
N PRO A 72 10.58 4.03 25.35
CA PRO A 72 11.10 2.81 24.73
C PRO A 72 9.95 1.93 24.21
N LEU A 73 10.22 1.05 23.26
CA LEU A 73 9.32 -0.05 22.93
C LEU A 73 9.21 -1.03 24.09
N ALA A 74 7.99 -1.52 24.30
CA ALA A 74 7.68 -2.56 25.26
C ALA A 74 6.68 -3.55 24.67
N VAL A 75 6.79 -4.82 25.06
CA VAL A 75 5.75 -5.82 24.83
C VAL A 75 4.99 -6.02 26.13
N VAL A 76 3.69 -5.87 26.06
CA VAL A 76 2.75 -6.03 27.18
C VAL A 76 1.97 -7.31 26.95
N GLY A 77 2.06 -8.25 27.88
CA GLY A 77 1.27 -9.47 27.86
C GLY A 77 0.03 -9.43 28.77
N PRO A 78 -0.75 -10.53 28.77
CA PRO A 78 -2.05 -10.61 29.47
C PRO A 78 -1.99 -10.47 31.01
N ASP A 79 -0.83 -10.74 31.62
CA ASP A 79 -0.64 -10.62 33.08
C ASP A 79 -0.30 -9.19 33.52
N PHE A 80 -0.15 -8.26 32.56
CA PHE A 80 0.03 -6.84 32.87
C PHE A 80 -1.32 -6.20 33.26
N PRO A 81 -1.35 -5.13 34.07
CA PRO A 81 -2.62 -4.52 34.54
C PRO A 81 -3.62 -4.07 33.47
N TRP A 82 -3.20 -3.93 32.21
CA TRP A 82 -4.09 -3.62 31.08
C TRP A 82 -4.79 -4.84 30.48
N HIS A 83 -4.39 -6.06 30.88
CA HIS A 83 -5.00 -7.32 30.49
C HIS A 83 -5.32 -7.47 28.99
N PRO A 84 -4.35 -7.23 28.08
CA PRO A 84 -4.60 -7.44 26.66
C PRO A 84 -4.88 -8.92 26.35
N ILE A 85 -5.70 -9.17 25.34
CA ILE A 85 -6.04 -10.54 24.90
C ILE A 85 -4.83 -11.31 24.35
N ASP A 86 -3.82 -10.58 23.85
CA ASP A 86 -2.57 -11.13 23.35
C ASP A 86 -1.39 -10.22 23.75
N LYS A 87 -0.16 -10.64 23.44
CA LYS A 87 1.05 -9.86 23.65
C LYS A 87 1.13 -8.76 22.61
N LEU A 88 1.01 -7.52 23.06
CA LEU A 88 1.01 -6.36 22.17
C LEU A 88 2.29 -5.56 22.34
N ILE A 89 2.90 -5.17 21.23
CA ILE A 89 3.98 -4.17 21.25
C ILE A 89 3.36 -2.78 21.35
N THR A 90 3.90 -1.97 22.25
CA THR A 90 3.46 -0.61 22.50
C THR A 90 4.66 0.29 22.77
N ASN A 91 4.39 1.59 22.81
CA ASN A 91 5.35 2.58 23.23
C ASN A 91 5.21 2.86 24.73
N GLY A 92 6.34 2.81 25.44
CA GLY A 92 6.44 3.10 26.86
C GLY A 92 6.13 4.56 27.16
N ASP A 93 6.52 5.48 26.28
CA ASP A 93 6.07 6.86 26.31
C ASP A 93 4.88 7.07 25.36
N PRO A 94 3.69 7.34 25.90
CA PRO A 94 2.49 7.54 25.11
C PRO A 94 2.57 8.73 24.14
N SER A 95 3.37 9.74 24.45
CA SER A 95 3.51 10.96 23.65
C SER A 95 4.36 10.77 22.39
N THR A 96 5.01 9.61 22.23
CA THR A 96 5.96 9.37 21.14
C THR A 96 5.40 8.42 20.08
N LEU A 97 5.78 8.67 18.82
CA LEU A 97 5.31 7.90 17.68
C LEU A 97 5.81 6.45 17.73
N THR A 98 4.91 5.51 17.46
CA THR A 98 5.31 4.15 17.09
C THR A 98 5.57 4.12 15.60
N LYS A 99 6.80 3.78 15.20
CA LYS A 99 7.20 3.74 13.79
C LYS A 99 7.67 2.36 13.39
N GLY A 100 7.20 1.87 12.24
CA GLY A 100 7.72 0.69 11.57
C GLY A 100 8.48 1.09 10.31
N ILE A 101 9.71 0.61 10.17
CA ILE A 101 10.53 0.75 8.96
C ILE A 101 10.64 -0.62 8.31
N ILE A 102 10.29 -0.70 7.03
CA ILE A 102 10.38 -1.92 6.24
C ILE A 102 11.68 -1.86 5.44
N ASN A 103 12.59 -2.77 5.75
CA ASN A 103 13.96 -2.80 5.24
C ASN A 103 14.09 -3.49 3.86
N LYS A 104 12.99 -4.03 3.34
CA LYS A 104 12.93 -4.74 2.06
C LYS A 104 11.84 -4.17 1.17
N ALA A 105 12.18 -3.93 -0.09
CA ALA A 105 11.24 -3.45 -1.08
C ALA A 105 10.30 -4.57 -1.57
N GLY A 106 9.18 -4.17 -2.18
CA GLY A 106 8.25 -5.08 -2.86
C GLY A 106 7.04 -5.50 -2.04
N TYR A 107 7.02 -5.22 -0.73
CA TYR A 107 5.82 -5.41 0.09
C TYR A 107 4.75 -4.40 -0.30
N ASN A 108 3.73 -4.85 -1.03
CA ASN A 108 2.57 -4.03 -1.37
C ASN A 108 1.32 -4.38 -0.56
N MET A 109 1.44 -5.33 0.39
CA MET A 109 0.45 -5.63 1.41
C MET A 109 1.06 -5.38 2.80
N LEU A 110 0.34 -4.66 3.65
CA LEU A 110 0.69 -4.40 5.04
C LEU A 110 -0.58 -4.55 5.88
N ALA A 111 -0.51 -5.34 6.94
CA ALA A 111 -1.59 -5.41 7.93
C ALA A 111 -1.03 -5.46 9.35
N PHE A 112 -1.91 -5.18 10.31
CA PHE A 112 -1.64 -5.35 11.73
C PHE A 112 -2.95 -5.45 12.50
N ASN A 113 -2.90 -6.13 13.64
CA ASN A 113 -3.94 -6.13 14.64
C ASN A 113 -3.64 -5.06 15.68
N MET A 114 -4.66 -4.27 16.05
CA MET A 114 -4.53 -3.20 17.04
C MET A 114 -5.55 -3.33 18.15
N ALA A 115 -5.15 -2.96 19.36
CA ALA A 115 -6.09 -2.70 20.45
C ALA A 115 -5.70 -1.45 21.22
N ASN A 116 -6.69 -0.86 21.87
CA ASN A 116 -6.48 0.20 22.84
C ASN A 116 -6.14 -0.42 24.21
N LEU A 117 -4.93 -0.19 24.71
CA LEU A 117 -4.44 -0.71 26.00
C LEU A 117 -4.90 0.14 27.18
N ASP A 118 -4.99 1.46 26.99
CA ASP A 118 -5.35 2.43 28.03
C ASP A 118 -5.93 3.68 27.37
N GLY A 119 -6.90 4.35 28.02
CA GLY A 119 -7.56 5.56 27.50
C GLY A 119 -8.89 5.33 26.73
N TYR A 120 -9.55 6.41 26.31
CA TYR A 120 -10.92 6.38 25.75
C TYR A 120 -10.99 6.37 24.22
N GLY A 121 -10.97 5.21 23.57
CA GLY A 121 -11.61 4.92 22.26
C GLY A 121 -11.46 5.88 21.06
N ASP A 122 -10.47 6.78 21.03
CA ASP A 122 -10.33 7.74 19.93
C ASP A 122 -9.63 7.14 18.70
N GLN A 123 -9.53 7.99 17.68
CA GLN A 123 -8.91 7.71 16.41
C GLN A 123 -7.38 7.66 16.52
N VAL A 124 -6.77 6.56 16.04
CA VAL A 124 -5.33 6.47 15.81
C VAL A 124 -5.01 6.89 14.38
N PHE A 125 -4.13 7.87 14.20
CA PHE A 125 -3.70 8.29 12.87
C PHE A 125 -2.51 7.45 12.42
N VAL A 126 -2.74 6.65 11.39
CA VAL A 126 -1.72 5.85 10.75
C VAL A 126 -1.32 6.50 9.44
N GLN A 127 -0.04 6.82 9.32
CA GLN A 127 0.56 7.23 8.07
C GLN A 127 1.32 6.05 7.47
N LEU A 128 0.96 5.67 6.25
CA LEU A 128 1.61 4.63 5.46
C LEU A 128 2.61 5.31 4.53
N LEU A 129 3.89 4.99 4.71
CA LEU A 129 4.95 5.52 3.87
C LEU A 129 5.20 4.52 2.74
N THR A 130 5.16 4.99 1.49
CA THR A 130 5.45 4.16 0.31
C THR A 130 6.58 4.76 -0.51
N ASN A 131 7.01 4.04 -1.55
CA ASN A 131 8.00 4.55 -2.50
C ASN A 131 7.45 5.65 -3.43
N VAL A 132 6.14 5.88 -3.46
CA VAL A 132 5.49 6.87 -4.34
C VAL A 132 5.00 8.07 -3.55
N THR A 133 4.32 7.85 -2.43
CA THR A 133 3.68 8.89 -1.63
C THR A 133 3.51 8.49 -0.17
N THR A 134 2.78 9.29 0.61
CA THR A 134 2.35 8.96 1.97
C THR A 134 0.84 9.05 2.05
N TYR A 135 0.21 8.03 2.62
CA TYR A 135 -1.23 8.00 2.87
C TYR A 135 -1.50 8.11 4.36
N ALA A 136 -2.58 8.81 4.73
CA ALA A 136 -2.99 8.94 6.12
C ALA A 136 -4.40 8.37 6.30
N TYR A 137 -4.56 7.54 7.31
CA TYR A 137 -5.83 6.94 7.72
C TYR A 137 -6.03 7.21 9.20
N GLY A 138 -7.27 7.50 9.58
CA GLY A 138 -7.63 7.48 10.99
C GLY A 138 -8.41 6.20 11.29
N LEU A 139 -7.85 5.39 12.18
CA LEU A 139 -8.35 4.08 12.56
C LEU A 139 -9.03 4.15 13.92
N TYR A 140 -10.01 3.28 14.16
CA TYR A 140 -10.77 3.27 15.41
C TYR A 140 -10.62 1.89 16.06
N PRO A 141 -9.48 1.62 16.73
CA PRO A 141 -9.31 0.36 17.42
C PRO A 141 -10.41 0.21 18.47
N GLY A 142 -10.89 -1.02 18.66
CA GLY A 142 -11.90 -1.33 19.67
C GLY A 142 -11.56 -0.74 21.04
N PRO A 143 -12.57 -0.41 21.86
CA PRO A 143 -12.38 0.39 23.07
C PRO A 143 -11.61 -0.32 24.19
N ALA A 144 -11.33 -1.62 24.06
CA ALA A 144 -10.73 -2.45 25.10
C ALA A 144 -9.55 -3.28 24.57
N ALA A 145 -8.57 -3.50 25.44
CA ALA A 145 -7.40 -4.35 25.18
C ALA A 145 -7.78 -5.82 24.89
N GLU A 146 -9.02 -6.18 25.21
CA GLU A 146 -9.62 -7.49 25.00
C GLU A 146 -10.12 -7.72 23.56
N ASN A 147 -10.17 -6.67 22.73
CA ASN A 147 -10.67 -6.77 21.35
C ASN A 147 -9.66 -6.22 20.35
N LEU A 148 -9.10 -7.11 19.52
CA LEU A 148 -8.20 -6.74 18.44
C LEU A 148 -9.01 -6.37 17.19
N SER A 149 -8.70 -5.20 16.65
CA SER A 149 -9.23 -4.73 15.37
C SER A 149 -8.17 -4.95 14.28
N PHE A 150 -8.57 -5.65 13.22
CA PHE A 150 -7.72 -5.90 12.06
C PHE A 150 -7.73 -4.71 11.09
N TYR A 151 -6.56 -4.34 10.60
CA TYR A 151 -6.41 -3.33 9.54
C TYR A 151 -5.40 -3.80 8.50
N GLY A 152 -5.86 -3.92 7.26
CA GLY A 152 -5.04 -4.32 6.11
C GLY A 152 -5.06 -3.29 5.00
N PHE A 153 -3.93 -3.12 4.33
CA PHE A 153 -3.73 -2.16 3.26
C PHE A 153 -3.03 -2.82 2.08
N VAL A 154 -3.56 -2.59 0.89
CA VAL A 154 -2.95 -3.02 -0.37
C VAL A 154 -2.74 -1.81 -1.25
N VAL A 155 -1.48 -1.49 -1.56
CA VAL A 155 -1.15 -0.36 -2.44
C VAL A 155 -1.25 -0.76 -3.92
N PRO A 156 -1.47 0.20 -4.83
CA PRO A 156 -1.51 -0.05 -6.27
C PRO A 156 -0.25 -0.74 -6.83
N GLN A 157 -0.39 -1.31 -8.03
CA GLN A 157 0.72 -1.98 -8.71
C GLN A 157 1.90 -1.01 -8.93
N GLY A 158 3.12 -1.47 -8.62
CA GLY A 158 4.35 -0.68 -8.72
C GLY A 158 4.66 0.17 -7.48
N GLU A 159 3.74 0.21 -6.52
CA GLU A 159 3.93 0.83 -5.22
C GLU A 159 4.22 -0.25 -4.14
N TYR A 160 5.02 0.10 -3.14
CA TYR A 160 5.33 -0.75 -2.00
C TYR A 160 5.58 0.09 -0.75
N PHE A 161 5.33 -0.51 0.41
CA PHE A 161 5.51 0.11 1.70
C PHE A 161 7.00 0.24 2.06
N LEU A 162 7.38 1.42 2.53
CA LEU A 162 8.66 1.71 3.19
C LEU A 162 8.52 1.64 4.71
N GLY A 163 7.30 1.73 5.21
CA GLY A 163 7.02 1.72 6.63
C GLY A 163 5.66 2.30 6.96
N PHE A 164 5.43 2.46 8.25
CA PHE A 164 4.27 3.15 8.79
C PHE A 164 4.71 3.97 10.00
N GLN A 165 3.96 5.02 10.31
CA GLN A 165 4.07 5.71 11.58
C GLN A 165 2.68 5.97 12.13
N MET A 166 2.54 5.71 13.42
CA MET A 166 1.29 5.89 14.13
C MET A 166 1.46 7.08 15.06
N ASN A 167 0.69 8.12 14.78
CA ASN A 167 0.54 9.24 15.68
C ASN A 167 -0.82 9.14 16.38
N ARG A 168 -0.85 9.62 17.61
CA ARG A 168 -2.11 9.96 18.23
C ARG A 168 -2.55 11.30 17.68
N THR A 169 -3.84 11.45 17.49
CA THR A 169 -4.40 12.79 17.41
C THR A 169 -5.77 12.67 18.04
N ASN A 170 -5.84 12.95 19.34
CA ASN A 170 -7.14 13.32 19.90
C ASN A 170 -7.43 14.70 19.29
N ILE A 171 -8.26 14.68 18.25
CA ILE A 171 -8.79 15.86 17.60
C ILE A 171 -10.03 16.19 18.43
N ASP A 172 -9.94 17.21 19.27
CA ASP A 172 -11.13 17.89 19.73
C ASP A 172 -11.88 18.47 18.51
N GLY A 173 -13.06 19.07 18.72
CA GLY A 173 -13.78 19.74 17.63
C GLY A 173 -12.98 20.83 16.88
N ASN A 174 -11.75 21.13 17.30
CA ASN A 174 -10.86 22.15 16.78
C ASN A 174 -9.48 21.63 16.33
N PHE A 175 -9.24 20.32 16.22
CA PHE A 175 -7.94 19.76 15.82
C PHE A 175 -6.77 20.14 16.75
N GLN A 176 -7.01 20.36 18.04
CA GLN A 176 -5.96 20.55 19.04
C GLN A 176 -5.57 19.21 19.67
N GLU A 177 -4.27 18.93 19.77
CA GLU A 177 -3.76 17.78 20.53
C GLU A 177 -4.20 17.88 21.99
N THR A 178 -5.00 16.91 22.48
CA THR A 178 -5.36 16.83 23.91
C THR A 178 -4.46 15.83 24.67
N PRO A 179 -4.39 15.91 26.01
CA PRO A 179 -3.39 15.19 26.81
C PRO A 179 -3.45 13.64 26.74
N ASP A 180 -2.31 13.06 26.35
CA ASP A 180 -1.60 11.80 26.71
C ASP A 180 -2.28 10.45 27.05
N ASP A 181 -3.61 10.32 27.15
CA ASP A 181 -4.17 9.16 27.86
C ASP A 181 -4.28 7.83 27.06
N GLN A 182 -3.94 7.80 25.77
CA GLN A 182 -4.28 6.65 24.89
C GLN A 182 -3.19 5.69 24.44
N ARG A 183 -2.85 4.69 25.22
CA ARG A 183 -1.86 3.69 24.79
C ARG A 183 -2.50 2.69 23.83
N PHE A 184 -1.96 2.57 22.62
CA PHE A 184 -2.33 1.48 21.71
C PHE A 184 -1.25 0.40 21.68
N GLY A 185 -1.67 -0.82 21.40
CA GLY A 185 -0.82 -1.98 21.19
C GLY A 185 -1.01 -2.55 19.79
N LEU A 186 0.07 -3.08 19.21
CA LEU A 186 0.08 -3.78 17.93
C LEU A 186 0.44 -5.25 18.13
N THR A 187 -0.14 -6.14 17.32
CA THR A 187 0.34 -7.51 17.13
C THR A 187 0.11 -7.93 15.68
N ASP A 188 0.63 -9.11 15.32
CA ASP A 188 0.49 -9.72 14.00
C ASP A 188 0.75 -8.73 12.86
N ILE A 189 1.92 -8.08 12.89
CA ILE A 189 2.29 -7.15 11.82
C ILE A 189 2.71 -7.97 10.60
N GLU A 190 1.87 -7.94 9.59
CA GLU A 190 1.97 -8.78 8.40
C GLU A 190 2.45 -7.97 7.20
N LEU A 191 3.45 -8.51 6.50
CA LEU A 191 3.98 -7.99 5.25
C LEU A 191 3.79 -9.03 4.16
N GLY A 192 3.27 -8.61 3.02
CA GLY A 192 2.98 -9.50 1.91
C GLY A 192 3.01 -8.84 0.55
N ALA A 193 2.73 -9.64 -0.48
CA ALA A 193 2.72 -9.22 -1.87
C ALA A 193 1.51 -9.80 -2.63
N THR A 194 0.85 -8.96 -3.43
CA THR A 194 -0.17 -9.41 -4.38
C THR A 194 0.47 -10.08 -5.61
N PRO A 195 -0.16 -11.09 -6.22
CA PRO A 195 0.37 -11.72 -7.43
C PRO A 195 0.25 -10.78 -8.65
N PRO A 196 1.23 -10.76 -9.58
CA PRO A 196 2.46 -11.53 -9.56
C PRO A 196 3.68 -10.69 -9.11
N LYS A 197 4.41 -11.29 -8.16
CA LYS A 197 5.87 -11.19 -7.95
C LYS A 197 6.37 -9.95 -7.20
N LEU A 198 6.90 -10.20 -6.01
CA LEU A 198 7.98 -9.40 -5.41
C LEU A 198 9.03 -9.15 -6.48
N CYS A 199 9.20 -7.89 -6.86
CA CYS A 199 10.24 -7.50 -7.80
C CYS A 199 11.56 -7.62 -7.04
N ASP A 200 12.29 -8.71 -7.28
CA ASP A 200 13.61 -8.98 -6.68
C ASP A 200 14.62 -7.86 -7.01
N THR A 201 14.28 -7.01 -7.99
CA THR A 201 14.93 -5.73 -8.30
C THR A 201 13.88 -4.62 -8.41
N ARG A 202 14.28 -3.34 -8.30
CA ARG A 202 13.41 -2.14 -8.41
C ARG A 202 12.65 -2.00 -9.74
N VAL A 203 12.72 -2.97 -10.64
CA VAL A 203 12.00 -2.98 -11.92
C VAL A 203 11.00 -4.12 -11.89
N CYS A 204 9.73 -3.77 -11.74
CA CYS A 204 8.63 -4.68 -11.99
C CYS A 204 8.37 -4.69 -13.51
N GLU A 205 8.28 -5.87 -14.13
CA GLU A 205 7.81 -6.04 -15.52
C GLU A 205 6.30 -5.70 -15.63
N GLY A 206 5.88 -4.55 -15.09
CA GLY A 206 4.54 -4.01 -15.21
C GLY A 206 4.50 -3.03 -16.37
N GLY A 207 4.32 -3.57 -17.58
CA GLY A 207 4.31 -2.79 -18.82
C GLY A 207 5.45 -3.19 -19.73
N GLY A 208 5.42 -4.46 -20.18
CA GLY A 208 6.28 -4.88 -21.28
C GLY A 208 6.05 -3.95 -22.45
N VAL A 209 7.02 -3.08 -22.73
CA VAL A 209 7.18 -2.50 -24.06
C VAL A 209 7.08 -3.70 -25.02
N PRO A 210 6.14 -3.70 -25.98
CA PRO A 210 5.99 -4.84 -26.87
C PRO A 210 7.37 -5.18 -27.42
N GLU A 211 7.74 -6.46 -27.36
CA GLU A 211 9.06 -6.86 -27.80
C GLU A 211 9.30 -6.32 -29.22
N PRO A 212 10.55 -6.05 -29.63
CA PRO A 212 10.85 -5.53 -30.97
C PRO A 212 10.17 -6.32 -32.10
N SER A 213 9.96 -7.63 -31.87
CA SER A 213 9.20 -8.55 -32.72
C SER A 213 7.71 -8.19 -32.85
N THR A 214 7.06 -7.75 -31.77
CA THR A 214 5.64 -7.38 -31.76
C THR A 214 5.41 -6.10 -32.53
N TRP A 215 6.31 -5.11 -32.42
CA TRP A 215 6.26 -3.91 -33.26
C TRP A 215 6.47 -4.25 -34.73
N ALA A 216 7.44 -5.12 -35.02
CA ALA A 216 7.71 -5.55 -36.39
C ALA A 216 6.49 -6.25 -37.01
N LEU A 217 5.84 -7.15 -36.29
CA LEU A 217 4.62 -7.83 -36.76
C LEU A 217 3.45 -6.86 -36.96
N THR A 218 3.30 -5.88 -36.08
CA THR A 218 2.26 -4.85 -36.18
C THR A 218 2.46 -3.97 -37.42
N ILE A 219 3.69 -3.49 -37.63
CA ILE A 219 4.07 -2.70 -38.81
C ILE A 219 3.89 -3.52 -40.09
N LEU A 220 4.32 -4.79 -40.08
CA LEU A 220 4.19 -5.69 -41.22
C LEU A 220 2.71 -5.96 -41.53
N GLY A 221 1.87 -6.17 -40.53
CA GLY A 221 0.43 -6.34 -40.68
C GLY A 221 -0.25 -5.13 -41.33
N PHE A 222 0.04 -3.92 -40.82
CA PHE A 222 -0.49 -2.69 -41.41
C PHE A 222 0.06 -2.42 -42.82
N GLY A 223 1.34 -2.70 -43.06
CA GLY A 223 1.97 -2.57 -44.36
C GLY A 223 1.34 -3.50 -45.41
N ALA A 224 1.14 -4.78 -45.05
CA ALA A 224 0.51 -5.77 -45.92
C ALA A 224 -0.95 -5.41 -46.25
N ALA A 225 -1.73 -5.00 -45.25
CA ALA A 225 -3.11 -4.57 -45.45
C ALA A 225 -3.20 -3.35 -46.38
N GLY A 226 -2.34 -2.35 -46.18
CA GLY A 226 -2.26 -1.16 -47.04
C GLY A 226 -1.86 -1.50 -48.48
N ALA A 227 -0.90 -2.40 -48.67
CA ALA A 227 -0.46 -2.86 -49.99
C ALA A 227 -1.59 -3.58 -50.75
N ALA A 228 -2.36 -4.43 -50.07
CA ALA A 228 -3.48 -5.14 -50.68
C ALA A 228 -4.59 -4.19 -51.18
N LEU A 229 -4.91 -3.15 -50.41
CA LEU A 229 -5.90 -2.14 -50.81
C LEU A 229 -5.44 -1.30 -52.02
N ARG A 230 -4.16 -0.95 -52.10
CA ARG A 230 -3.59 -0.22 -53.25
C ARG A 230 -3.63 -1.05 -54.53
N ARG A 231 -3.35 -2.35 -54.45
CA ARG A 231 -3.42 -3.27 -55.60
C ARG A 231 -4.84 -3.36 -56.18
N ARG A 232 -5.88 -3.39 -55.33
CA ARG A 232 -7.28 -3.40 -55.79
C ARG A 232 -7.67 -2.13 -56.54
N ARG A 233 -7.23 -0.96 -56.09
CA ARG A 233 -7.48 0.31 -56.79
C ARG A 233 -6.83 0.38 -58.16
N ALA A 234 -5.62 -0.17 -58.30
CA ALA A 234 -4.94 -0.23 -59.60
C ALA A 234 -5.68 -1.12 -60.62
N GLN A 235 -6.41 -2.14 -60.16
CA GLN A 235 -7.18 -3.04 -61.02
C GLN A 235 -8.55 -2.48 -61.42
N ALA A 236 -9.04 -1.44 -60.76
CA ALA A 236 -10.35 -0.85 -61.02
C ALA A 236 -10.35 0.29 -62.06
N VAL A 237 -9.18 0.63 -62.63
CA VAL A 237 -9.00 1.77 -63.56
C VAL A 237 -8.72 1.31 -65.01
N CYS A 238 -8.90 0.03 -65.31
CA CYS A 238 -8.88 -0.52 -66.68
C CYS A 238 -10.26 -1.08 -67.03
#